data_AF-I1YIX1-F1
#
_entry.id   AF-I1YIX1-F1
#
_cell.length_a   1.000
_cell.length_b   1.000
_cell.length_c   1.000
_cell.angle_alpha   90.00
_cell.angle_beta   90.00
_cell.angle_gamma   90.00
#
_symmetry.space_group_name_H-M   'P 1'
#
loop_
_entity.id
_entity.type
_entity.pdbx_description
1 polymer ?
#
loop_
_entity_poly.entity_id
_entity_poly.type
_entity_poly.pdbx_seq_one_letter_code
_entity_poly.pdbx_strand_id
1 'polypeptide(L)'
;MKRLQLRSKVNELFTKSRDSAGSRTIVGMLRDEAIEIGRFKVRRLMSELGLICKQPGPHAYKQATVERPDIPNVLNREFEPEHANQVWCLVWTTLWLSLLLLVIR
;
A
#
# COMPACT_ATOMS: atom_id res chain seq x y z
N MET A 1 -7.72 4.58 31.34
CA MET A 1 -7.19 5.80 30.69
C MET A 1 -8.30 6.85 30.55
N LYS A 2 -8.06 8.11 30.96
CA LYS A 2 -9.06 9.20 30.80
C LYS A 2 -9.12 9.65 29.33
N ARG A 3 -10.27 10.17 28.88
CA ARG A 3 -10.50 10.56 27.47
C ARG A 3 -9.43 11.53 26.94
N LEU A 4 -8.99 12.48 27.75
CA LEU A 4 -7.96 13.45 27.39
C LEU A 4 -6.62 12.79 27.04
N GLN A 5 -6.19 11.81 27.85
CA GLN A 5 -4.96 11.05 27.59
C GLN A 5 -5.07 10.28 26.28
N LEU A 6 -6.24 9.70 26.00
CA LEU A 6 -6.50 8.95 24.79
C LEU A 6 -6.47 9.86 23.54
N ARG A 7 -6.98 11.09 23.64
CA ARG A 7 -6.86 12.10 22.57
C ARG A 7 -5.41 12.48 22.32
N SER A 8 -4.65 12.75 23.39
CA SER A 8 -3.22 13.04 23.31
C SER A 8 -2.47 11.92 22.59
N LYS A 9 -2.78 10.66 22.96
CA LYS A 9 -2.11 9.50 22.39
C LYS A 9 -2.44 9.24 20.93
N VAL A 10 -3.70 9.42 20.54
CA VAL A 10 -4.11 9.35 19.13
C VAL A 10 -3.39 10.42 18.31
N ASN A 11 -3.26 11.64 18.82
CA ASN A 11 -2.54 12.71 18.14
C ASN A 11 -1.05 12.38 17.99
N GLU A 12 -0.41 11.92 19.06
CA GLU A 12 1.00 11.49 19.04
C GLU A 12 1.26 10.41 17.99
N LEU A 13 0.46 9.35 17.96
CA LEU A 13 0.60 8.26 16.99
C LEU A 13 0.33 8.73 15.55
N PHE A 14 -0.64 9.63 15.37
CA PHE A 14 -0.92 10.23 14.07
C PHE A 14 0.28 11.06 13.57
N THR A 15 0.87 11.90 14.41
CA THR A 15 2.07 12.67 14.08
C THR A 15 3.28 11.75 13.82
N LYS A 16 3.46 10.70 14.62
CA LYS A 16 4.52 9.69 14.42
C LYS A 16 4.39 8.99 13.06
N SER A 17 3.17 8.80 12.59
CA SER A 17 2.89 8.25 11.26
C SER A 17 3.07 9.24 10.10
N ARG A 18 3.48 10.49 10.37
CA ARG A 18 3.56 11.56 9.37
C ARG A 18 2.22 11.79 8.65
N ASP A 19 1.14 11.83 9.42
CA ASP A 19 -0.24 12.02 8.95
C ASP A 19 -0.81 10.90 8.06
N SER A 20 -0.17 9.72 8.01
CA SER A 20 -0.59 8.60 7.15
C SER A 20 -1.42 7.53 7.88
N ALA A 21 -1.46 7.51 9.21
CA ALA A 21 -2.20 6.49 9.93
C ALA A 21 -3.70 6.80 9.99
N GLY A 22 -4.50 5.98 9.31
CA GLY A 22 -5.95 5.98 9.47
C GLY A 22 -6.40 5.28 10.75
N SER A 23 -7.71 5.33 11.02
CA SER A 23 -8.32 4.74 12.24
C SER A 23 -7.98 3.26 12.48
N ARG A 24 -7.76 2.45 11.43
CA ARG A 24 -7.37 1.04 11.59
C ARG A 24 -5.92 0.90 12.05
N THR A 25 -5.03 1.66 11.44
CA THR A 25 -3.61 1.66 11.78
C THR A 25 -3.39 2.17 13.21
N ILE A 26 -4.08 3.25 13.60
CA ILE A 26 -4.02 3.78 14.97
C ILE A 26 -4.53 2.76 16.00
N VAL A 27 -5.55 1.95 15.68
CA VAL A 27 -5.98 0.85 16.57
C VAL A 27 -4.86 -0.18 16.74
N GLY A 28 -4.16 -0.55 15.66
CA GLY A 28 -3.00 -1.45 15.72
C GLY A 28 -1.90 -0.88 16.61
N MET A 29 -1.49 0.36 16.36
CA MET A 29 -0.47 1.05 17.14
C MET A 29 -0.84 1.17 18.63
N LEU A 30 -2.12 1.42 18.95
CA LEU A 30 -2.57 1.45 20.34
C LEU A 30 -2.55 0.07 21.00
N ARG A 31 -2.82 -1.01 20.25
CA ARG A 31 -2.71 -2.39 20.76
C ARG A 31 -1.25 -2.78 21.00
N ASP A 32 -0.32 -2.33 20.17
CA ASP A 32 1.11 -2.53 20.37
C ASP A 32 1.59 -1.88 21.68
N GLU A 33 0.88 -0.85 22.14
CA GLU A 33 1.08 -0.19 23.44
C GLU A 33 0.17 -0.74 24.56
N ALA A 34 -0.44 -1.92 24.38
CA ALA A 34 -1.37 -2.55 25.32
C ALA A 34 -2.62 -1.71 25.66
N ILE A 35 -3.02 -0.79 24.79
CA ILE A 35 -4.25 0.00 24.92
C ILE A 35 -5.36 -0.63 24.07
N GLU A 36 -6.28 -1.33 24.71
CA GLU A 36 -7.45 -1.86 24.02
C GLU A 36 -8.49 -0.77 23.73
N ILE A 37 -8.78 -0.59 22.43
CA ILE A 37 -9.79 0.35 21.98
C ILE A 37 -10.47 -0.12 20.69
N GLY A 38 -11.77 0.14 20.60
CA GLY A 38 -12.54 -0.10 19.38
C GLY A 38 -12.28 0.96 18.30
N ARG A 39 -12.29 0.53 17.04
CA ARG A 39 -12.10 1.38 15.86
C ARG A 39 -13.05 2.57 15.79
N PHE A 40 -14.33 2.40 16.16
CA PHE A 40 -15.30 3.49 16.14
C PHE A 40 -14.95 4.60 17.13
N LYS A 41 -14.40 4.24 18.29
CA LYS A 41 -13.94 5.21 19.29
C LYS A 41 -12.72 5.96 18.78
N VAL A 42 -11.73 5.28 18.18
CA VAL A 42 -10.59 5.94 17.51
C VAL A 42 -11.05 6.88 16.40
N ARG A 43 -11.96 6.43 15.52
CA ARG A 43 -12.51 7.27 14.45
C ARG A 43 -13.16 8.54 14.99
N ARG A 44 -13.94 8.43 16.07
CA ARG A 44 -14.54 9.58 16.73
C ARG A 44 -13.50 10.52 17.33
N LEU A 45 -12.47 10.00 17.98
CA LEU A 45 -11.37 10.81 18.54
C LEU A 45 -10.59 11.54 17.44
N MET A 46 -10.29 10.88 16.33
CA MET A 46 -9.65 11.50 15.16
C MET A 46 -10.52 12.62 14.59
N SER A 47 -11.83 12.40 14.46
CA SER A 47 -12.78 13.42 13.99
C SER A 47 -12.87 14.62 14.94
N GLU A 48 -12.89 14.38 16.25
CA GLU A 48 -12.90 15.44 17.28
C GLU A 48 -11.60 16.25 17.32
N LEU A 49 -10.51 15.70 16.78
CA LEU A 49 -9.21 16.35 16.66
C LEU A 49 -8.97 16.94 15.26
N GLY A 50 -9.89 16.74 14.31
CA GLY A 50 -9.72 17.21 12.93
C GLY A 50 -8.61 16.50 12.14
N LEU A 51 -8.24 15.27 12.53
CA LEU A 51 -7.14 14.54 11.90
C LEU A 51 -7.60 13.91 10.57
N ILE A 52 -6.99 14.36 9.48
CA ILE A 52 -7.27 13.87 8.12
C ILE A 52 -6.05 13.09 7.61
N CYS A 53 -6.25 11.80 7.35
CA CYS A 53 -5.21 10.93 6.82
C CYS A 53 -4.81 11.34 5.39
N LYS A 54 -3.51 11.49 5.15
CA LYS A 54 -2.91 11.88 3.85
C LYS A 54 -2.42 10.68 3.02
N GLN A 55 -2.86 9.46 3.33
CA GLN A 55 -2.46 8.30 2.53
C GLN A 55 -2.84 8.50 1.07
N PRO A 56 -1.91 8.29 0.13
CA PRO A 56 -2.23 8.32 -1.29
C PRO A 56 -3.31 7.26 -1.54
N GLY A 57 -4.34 7.65 -2.29
CA GLY A 57 -5.37 6.72 -2.74
C GLY A 57 -4.79 5.61 -3.61
N PRO A 58 -5.59 4.58 -3.94
CA PRO A 58 -5.18 3.57 -4.90
C PRO A 58 -4.66 4.24 -6.18
N HIS A 59 -3.55 3.71 -6.73
CA HIS A 59 -2.97 4.23 -7.96
C HIS A 59 -4.03 4.29 -9.06
N ALA A 60 -4.18 5.46 -9.68
CA ALA A 60 -5.14 5.70 -10.76
C ALA A 60 -4.73 5.05 -12.09
N TYR A 61 -3.83 4.06 -12.07
CA TYR A 61 -3.51 3.30 -13.27
C TYR A 61 -4.72 2.44 -13.62
N LYS A 62 -5.46 2.89 -14.64
CA LYS A 62 -6.42 2.05 -15.34
C LYS A 62 -5.62 0.89 -15.94
N GLN A 63 -6.03 -0.35 -15.67
CA GLN A 63 -5.53 -1.48 -16.45
C GLN A 63 -5.82 -1.18 -17.92
N ALA A 64 -4.78 -1.16 -18.75
CA ALA A 64 -4.94 -1.05 -20.19
C ALA A 64 -5.47 -2.39 -20.70
N THR A 65 -6.79 -2.55 -20.70
CA THR A 65 -7.48 -3.71 -21.27
C THR A 65 -7.64 -3.63 -22.79
N VAL A 66 -7.28 -2.48 -23.37
CA VAL A 66 -7.37 -2.22 -24.81
C VAL A 66 -5.96 -1.98 -25.33
N GLU A 67 -5.56 -2.77 -26.33
CA GLU A 67 -4.30 -2.56 -27.03
C GLU A 67 -4.29 -1.19 -27.70
N ARG A 68 -3.14 -0.51 -27.62
CA ARG A 68 -2.91 0.80 -28.22
C ARG A 68 -2.17 0.61 -29.55
N PRO A 69 -2.85 0.59 -30.70
CA PRO A 69 -2.18 0.42 -31.99
C PRO A 69 -1.23 1.58 -32.36
N ASP A 70 -1.40 2.74 -31.71
CA ASP A 70 -0.52 3.90 -31.78
C ASP A 70 0.82 3.71 -31.06
N ILE A 71 0.89 2.79 -30.10
CA ILE A 71 2.10 2.44 -29.35
C ILE A 71 2.31 0.93 -29.54
N PRO A 72 3.02 0.50 -30.59
CA PRO A 72 3.19 -0.91 -30.88
C PRO A 72 3.81 -1.60 -29.66
N ASN A 73 3.16 -2.65 -29.16
CA ASN A 73 3.68 -3.47 -28.09
C ASN A 73 4.87 -4.29 -28.63
N VAL A 74 6.03 -3.65 -28.71
CA VAL A 74 7.30 -4.28 -29.15
C VAL A 74 7.76 -5.41 -28.22
N LEU A 75 7.12 -5.55 -27.05
CA LEU A 75 7.32 -6.63 -26.09
C LEU A 75 6.33 -7.78 -26.27
N ASN A 76 5.36 -7.70 -27.19
CA ASN A 76 4.49 -8.83 -27.58
C ASN A 76 5.26 -9.85 -28.43
N ARG A 77 6.46 -10.22 -27.97
CA ARG A 77 7.21 -11.33 -28.50
C ARG A 77 6.50 -12.59 -28.02
N GLU A 78 6.07 -13.41 -28.96
CA GLU A 78 5.86 -14.83 -28.72
C GLU A 78 7.14 -15.38 -28.08
N PHE A 79 7.09 -15.56 -26.76
CA PHE A 79 8.23 -16.04 -26.00
C PHE A 79 8.17 -17.57 -26.04
N GLU A 80 8.52 -18.12 -27.20
CA GLU A 80 8.60 -19.56 -27.44
C GLU A 80 10.08 -19.97 -27.60
N PRO A 81 10.82 -20.18 -26.49
CA PRO A 81 12.18 -20.69 -26.59
C PRO A 81 12.15 -22.18 -27.01
N GLU A 82 12.96 -22.57 -27.99
CA GLU A 82 13.10 -23.99 -28.39
C GLU A 82 13.65 -24.84 -27.23
N HIS A 83 14.52 -24.26 -26.40
CA HIS A 83 15.12 -24.88 -25.22
C HIS A 83 15.22 -23.92 -24.02
N ALA A 84 15.19 -24.47 -22.80
CA ALA A 84 15.36 -23.69 -21.58
C ALA A 84 16.67 -22.86 -21.61
N ASN A 85 16.65 -21.67 -20.99
CA ASN A 85 17.77 -20.73 -20.86
C ASN A 85 18.23 -20.00 -22.15
N GLN A 86 17.49 -20.05 -23.26
CA GLN A 86 17.87 -19.36 -24.49
C GLN A 86 17.54 -17.86 -24.51
N VAL A 87 16.42 -17.46 -23.89
CA VAL A 87 15.98 -16.06 -23.86
C VAL A 87 15.72 -15.63 -22.43
N TRP A 88 16.21 -14.45 -22.07
CA TRP A 88 16.06 -13.87 -20.74
C TRP A 88 15.33 -12.53 -20.88
N CYS A 89 14.05 -12.47 -20.52
CA CYS A 89 13.31 -11.21 -20.45
C CYS A 89 13.39 -10.67 -19.02
N LEU A 90 14.11 -9.55 -18.85
CA LEU A 90 14.20 -8.85 -17.57
C LEU A 90 13.31 -7.60 -17.62
N VAL A 91 12.37 -7.49 -16.69
CA VAL A 91 11.64 -6.25 -16.43
C VAL A 91 12.35 -5.50 -15.30
N TRP A 92 12.91 -4.32 -15.59
CA TRP A 92 13.42 -3.42 -14.55
C TRP A 92 12.32 -2.46 -14.10
N THR A 93 11.35 -2.97 -13.33
CA THR A 93 10.51 -2.10 -12.52
C THR A 93 11.27 -1.75 -11.26
N THR A 94 11.71 -0.49 -11.14
CA THR A 94 12.27 0.07 -9.90
C THR A 94 11.16 0.19 -8.86
N LEU A 95 10.76 -0.93 -8.27
CA LEU A 95 9.97 -1.05 -7.04
C LEU A 95 9.95 -2.53 -6.65
N TRP A 96 10.86 -2.85 -5.71
CA TRP A 96 10.98 -4.11 -4.94
C TRP A 96 11.71 -5.28 -5.62
N LEU A 97 12.92 -5.57 -5.13
CA LEU A 97 13.59 -6.86 -5.30
C LEU A 97 12.74 -7.97 -4.67
N SER A 98 11.96 -8.66 -5.50
CA SER A 98 11.55 -10.03 -5.24
C SER A 98 11.71 -10.80 -6.54
N LEU A 99 12.81 -11.56 -6.62
CA LEU A 99 13.12 -12.48 -7.69
C LEU A 99 12.03 -13.55 -7.77
N LEU A 100 11.05 -13.38 -8.65
CA LEU A 100 10.09 -14.44 -8.99
C LEU A 100 10.53 -15.06 -10.31
N LEU A 101 11.37 -16.09 -10.22
CA LEU A 101 11.53 -17.04 -11.31
C LEU A 101 10.29 -17.93 -11.32
N LEU A 102 9.34 -17.65 -12.20
CA LEU A 102 8.38 -18.67 -12.61
C LEU A 102 8.65 -18.99 -14.08
N VAL A 103 9.39 -20.07 -14.25
CA VAL A 103 9.54 -20.79 -15.51
C VAL A 103 8.14 -21.26 -15.92
N ILE A 104 7.76 -20.82 -17.12
CA ILE A 104 6.56 -21.26 -17.85
C ILE A 104 6.54 -22.78 -17.86
N ARG A 105 5.39 -23.37 -17.51
CA ARG A 105 5.07 -24.73 -17.89
C ARG A 105 4.34 -24.69 -19.23
#